data_AF-A0A2E3ZI37-F1
#
_entry.id   AF-A0A2E3ZI37-F1
#
_cell.length_a   1.000
_cell.length_b   1.000
_cell.length_c   1.000
_cell.angle_alpha   90.00
_cell.angle_beta   90.00
_cell.angle_gamma   90.00
#
_symmetry.space_group_name_H-M   'P 1'
#
loop_
_entity.id
_entity.type
_entity.pdbx_description
1 polymer ?
#
loop_
_entity_poly.entity_id
_entity_poly.type
_entity_poly.pdbx_seq_one_letter_code
_entity_poly.pdbx_strand_id
1 'polypeptide(L)'
;MLSPEQIGERIGLGEDDKIVEKYVALIRQQPTRTRRSRSVKRTISQKLEDEDIIGHNDRFNVLNHELVPHHELVPVEDEAKVLSPWSLMTTDAEGNERLAKERLPKILINDPAVQILKEMEEAMIEGLPAGWLTNRVVKVVRYSRSAGASTAYRLIVEAH
;
A
#
# COMPACT_ATOMS: atom_id res chain seq x y z
N MET A 1 0.77 36.66 -14.32
CA MET A 1 0.92 37.59 -13.18
C MET A 1 0.45 38.95 -13.67
N LEU A 2 -0.39 39.65 -12.91
CA LEU A 2 -0.80 41.01 -13.28
C LEU A 2 0.34 42.01 -13.03
N SER A 3 0.46 43.04 -13.88
CA SER A 3 1.40 44.14 -13.64
C SER A 3 0.89 45.08 -12.55
N PRO A 4 1.78 45.85 -11.88
CA PRO A 4 1.39 46.85 -10.87
C PRO A 4 0.37 47.85 -11.39
N GLU A 5 0.56 48.37 -12.61
CA GLU A 5 -0.39 49.25 -13.31
C GLU A 5 -1.79 48.63 -13.41
N GLN A 6 -1.90 47.36 -13.81
CA GLN A 6 -3.18 46.66 -13.96
C GLN A 6 -3.87 46.39 -12.62
N ILE A 7 -3.10 46.30 -11.53
CA ILE A 7 -3.62 46.14 -10.18
C ILE A 7 -4.12 47.50 -9.67
N GLY A 8 -3.34 48.57 -9.89
CA GLY A 8 -3.73 49.95 -9.58
C GLY A 8 -5.02 50.35 -10.28
N GLU A 9 -5.12 50.11 -11.59
CA GLU A 9 -6.32 50.43 -12.39
C GLU A 9 -7.59 49.74 -11.86
N ARG A 10 -7.48 48.49 -11.37
CA ARG A 10 -8.62 47.73 -10.82
C ARG A 10 -9.03 48.16 -9.42
N ILE A 11 -8.11 48.71 -8.65
CA ILE A 11 -8.35 49.20 -7.29
C ILE A 11 -8.67 50.71 -7.32
N GLY A 12 -8.48 51.37 -8.48
CA GLY A 12 -8.72 52.80 -8.66
C GLY A 12 -7.65 53.68 -8.00
N LEU A 13 -6.42 53.17 -7.88
CA LEU A 13 -5.29 53.83 -7.21
C LEU A 13 -4.12 54.01 -8.19
N GLY A 14 -3.25 54.98 -7.89
CA GLY A 14 -2.04 55.23 -8.68
C GLY A 14 -1.02 54.10 -8.49
N GLU A 15 -0.15 53.90 -9.49
CA GLU A 15 0.87 52.83 -9.46
C GLU A 15 1.78 52.91 -8.23
N ASP A 16 2.12 54.13 -7.80
CA ASP A 16 3.03 54.42 -6.68
C ASP A 16 2.36 54.36 -5.29
N ASP A 17 1.09 53.97 -5.21
CA ASP A 17 0.40 53.90 -3.93
C ASP A 17 0.88 52.68 -3.12
N LYS A 18 1.22 52.92 -1.84
CA LYS A 18 1.63 51.87 -0.88
C LYS A 18 0.63 50.72 -0.76
N ILE A 19 -0.63 50.99 -1.09
CA ILE A 19 -1.70 50.00 -1.12
C ILE A 19 -1.49 49.03 -2.29
N VAL A 20 -1.15 49.54 -3.49
CA VAL A 20 -0.86 48.73 -4.68
C VAL A 20 0.36 47.85 -4.43
N GLU A 21 1.42 48.39 -3.84
CA GLU A 21 2.61 47.60 -3.45
C GLU A 21 2.26 46.44 -2.52
N LYS A 22 1.41 46.68 -1.52
CA LYS A 22 0.95 45.64 -0.58
C LYS A 22 0.17 44.54 -1.29
N TYR A 23 -0.70 44.88 -2.24
CA TYR A 23 -1.43 43.90 -3.03
C TYR A 23 -0.52 43.12 -3.98
N VAL A 24 0.46 43.77 -4.62
CA VAL A 24 1.47 43.11 -5.45
C VAL A 24 2.28 42.11 -4.63
N ALA A 25 2.70 42.49 -3.42
CA ALA A 25 3.41 41.59 -2.51
C ALA A 25 2.55 40.38 -2.09
N LEU A 26 1.27 40.59 -1.78
CA LEU A 26 0.34 39.52 -1.42
C LEU A 26 0.09 38.55 -2.60
N ILE A 27 -0.07 39.07 -3.81
CA ILE A 27 -0.26 38.27 -5.03
C ILE A 27 1.00 37.46 -5.38
N ARG A 28 2.19 37.99 -5.10
CA ARG A 28 3.46 37.26 -5.25
C ARG A 28 3.65 36.17 -4.19
N GLN A 29 3.15 36.39 -2.97
CA GLN A 29 3.20 35.41 -1.88
C GLN A 29 2.20 34.27 -2.06
N GLN A 30 1.10 34.49 -2.80
CA GLN A 30 0.26 33.37 -3.21
C GLN A 30 1.08 32.50 -4.16
N PRO A 31 1.41 31.23 -3.78
CA PRO A 31 1.95 30.29 -4.75
C PRO A 31 0.91 30.25 -5.86
N THR A 32 1.34 30.58 -7.08
CA THR A 32 0.47 30.54 -8.25
C THR A 32 -0.29 29.23 -8.18
N ARG A 33 -1.59 29.31 -7.88
CA ARG A 33 -2.48 28.17 -7.94
C ARG A 33 -2.42 27.77 -9.40
N THR A 34 -1.55 26.81 -9.67
CA THR A 34 -1.20 26.31 -10.99
C THR A 34 -2.51 26.16 -11.71
N ARG A 35 -2.61 26.88 -12.84
CA ARG A 35 -3.73 26.80 -13.78
C ARG A 35 -4.19 25.37 -13.80
N ARG A 36 -5.43 25.13 -13.33
CA ARG A 36 -6.17 23.87 -13.37
C ARG A 36 -5.21 22.68 -13.54
N SER A 37 -4.89 22.01 -12.44
CA SER A 37 -4.56 20.58 -12.53
C SER A 37 -5.63 19.98 -13.45
N ARG A 38 -5.29 19.80 -14.74
CA ARG A 38 -6.03 18.89 -15.61
C ARG A 38 -6.06 17.64 -14.75
N SER A 39 -7.22 17.08 -14.50
CA SER A 39 -7.33 15.77 -13.87
C SER A 39 -6.46 14.81 -14.68
N VAL A 40 -5.17 14.75 -14.36
CA VAL A 40 -4.26 13.76 -14.88
C VAL A 40 -4.83 12.51 -14.25
N LYS A 41 -5.38 11.64 -15.09
CA LYS A 41 -5.69 10.29 -14.70
C LYS A 41 -4.35 9.71 -14.23
N ARG A 42 -4.06 9.84 -12.93
CA ARG A 42 -2.96 9.17 -12.28
C ARG A 42 -3.33 7.70 -12.36
N THR A 43 -2.94 7.05 -13.45
CA THR A 43 -2.89 5.61 -13.47
C THR A 43 -1.93 5.21 -12.36
N ILE A 44 -2.27 4.13 -11.66
CA ILE A 44 -1.54 3.55 -10.52
C ILE A 44 -0.02 3.30 -10.81
N SER A 45 0.42 3.50 -12.05
CA SER A 45 1.80 3.37 -12.52
C SER A 45 2.72 4.56 -12.24
N GLN A 46 2.25 5.69 -11.69
CA GLN A 46 3.15 6.76 -11.25
C GLN A 46 3.70 6.37 -9.87
N LYS A 47 4.94 5.87 -9.86
CA LYS A 47 5.71 5.51 -8.66
C LYS A 47 5.66 6.69 -7.68
N LEU A 48 4.83 6.58 -6.64
CA LEU A 48 4.88 7.49 -5.49
C LEU A 48 6.28 7.35 -4.89
N GLU A 49 6.91 8.48 -4.60
CA GLU A 49 8.16 8.47 -3.83
C GLU A 49 7.84 8.04 -2.39
N ASP A 50 8.77 7.36 -1.70
CA ASP A 50 8.49 6.83 -0.35
C ASP A 50 8.07 7.93 0.64
N GLU A 51 8.46 9.19 0.38
CA GLU A 51 8.08 10.38 1.15
C GLU A 51 6.62 10.84 0.91
N ASP A 52 6.00 10.44 -0.21
CA ASP A 52 4.59 10.75 -0.53
C ASP A 52 3.60 9.73 0.08
N ILE A 53 4.10 8.64 0.66
CA ILE A 53 3.28 7.60 1.27
C ILE A 53 2.80 8.12 2.62
N ILE A 54 1.48 8.27 2.77
CA ILE A 54 0.84 8.62 4.04
C ILE A 54 1.37 7.68 5.13
N GLY A 55 1.96 8.26 6.18
CA GLY A 55 2.64 7.53 7.24
C GLY A 55 1.74 6.46 7.90
N HIS A 56 2.38 5.43 8.45
CA HIS A 56 1.74 4.22 9.01
C HIS A 56 0.54 4.52 9.93
N ASN A 57 0.61 5.54 10.78
CA ASN A 57 -0.46 5.86 11.74
C ASN A 57 -1.76 6.41 11.13
N ASP A 58 -1.74 6.93 9.90
CA ASP A 58 -2.90 7.54 9.26
C ASP A 58 -3.56 6.62 8.21
N ARG A 59 -3.00 5.42 7.99
CA ARG A 59 -3.54 4.45 7.02
C ARG A 59 -4.61 3.58 7.65
N PHE A 60 -5.75 3.46 6.96
CA PHE A 60 -6.81 2.54 7.37
C PHE A 60 -6.35 1.09 7.24
N ASN A 61 -6.47 0.32 8.32
CA ASN A 61 -6.19 -1.10 8.32
C ASN A 61 -7.28 -1.87 7.56
N VAL A 62 -6.96 -2.32 6.35
CA VAL A 62 -7.85 -3.07 5.45
C VAL A 62 -8.34 -4.39 6.07
N LEU A 63 -7.60 -4.99 7.00
CA LEU A 63 -8.04 -6.21 7.71
C LEU A 63 -9.24 -5.97 8.63
N ASN A 64 -9.53 -4.72 9.00
CA ASN A 64 -10.71 -4.36 9.80
C ASN A 64 -11.98 -4.19 8.95
N HIS A 65 -11.89 -4.32 7.63
CA HIS A 65 -13.01 -4.12 6.73
C HIS A 65 -13.89 -5.37 6.65
N GLU A 66 -15.22 -5.20 6.69
CA GLU A 66 -16.20 -6.31 6.70
C GLU A 66 -16.03 -7.29 5.52
N LEU A 67 -15.77 -6.77 4.32
CA LEU A 67 -15.57 -7.59 3.12
C LEU A 67 -14.25 -8.38 3.09
N VAL A 68 -13.28 -7.99 3.91
CA VAL A 68 -11.94 -8.57 3.88
C VAL A 68 -11.91 -9.73 4.86
N PRO A 69 -11.66 -10.98 4.40
CA PRO A 69 -11.57 -12.12 5.30
C PRO A 69 -10.34 -11.99 6.22
N HIS A 70 -10.34 -12.75 7.30
CA HIS A 70 -9.21 -12.74 8.22
C HIS A 70 -8.00 -13.44 7.60
N HIS A 71 -6.85 -12.77 7.60
CA HIS A 71 -5.58 -13.29 7.09
C HIS A 71 -4.59 -13.46 8.24
N GLU A 72 -3.88 -14.58 8.26
CA GLU A 72 -2.90 -14.93 9.29
C GLU A 72 -1.69 -15.59 8.63
N LEU A 73 -0.47 -15.26 9.08
CA LEU A 73 0.74 -15.95 8.63
C LEU A 73 0.85 -17.30 9.31
N VAL A 74 1.06 -18.36 8.53
CA VAL A 74 1.35 -19.68 9.09
C VAL A 74 2.83 -19.70 9.54
N PRO A 75 3.14 -20.13 10.77
CA PRO A 75 4.52 -20.35 11.20
C PRO A 75 5.20 -21.40 10.33
N VAL A 76 6.47 -21.19 9.97
CA VAL A 76 7.21 -22.07 9.04
C VAL A 76 7.23 -23.52 9.52
N GLU A 77 7.35 -23.72 10.84
CA GLU A 77 7.36 -25.03 11.48
C GLU A 77 6.02 -25.78 11.34
N ASP A 78 4.91 -25.04 11.32
CA ASP A 78 3.56 -25.60 11.24
C ASP A 78 3.06 -25.78 9.81
N GLU A 79 3.72 -25.19 8.80
CA GLU A 79 3.27 -25.23 7.41
C GLU A 79 3.07 -26.67 6.89
N ALA A 80 4.01 -27.57 7.15
CA ALA A 80 3.92 -28.97 6.72
C ALA A 80 2.74 -29.71 7.39
N LYS A 81 2.51 -29.45 8.67
CA LYS A 81 1.43 -30.06 9.45
C LYS A 81 0.06 -29.56 8.97
N VAL A 82 -0.06 -28.25 8.81
CA VAL A 82 -1.30 -27.58 8.38
C VAL A 82 -1.66 -27.98 6.95
N LEU A 83 -0.66 -28.13 6.07
CA LEU A 83 -0.86 -28.49 4.67
C LEU A 83 -0.91 -30.01 4.41
N SER A 84 -0.75 -30.83 5.45
CA SER A 84 -0.84 -32.30 5.36
C SER A 84 -2.10 -32.84 4.66
N PRO A 85 -3.31 -32.25 4.79
CA PRO A 85 -4.50 -32.77 4.13
C PRO A 85 -4.44 -32.73 2.60
N TRP A 86 -3.59 -31.88 2.02
CA TRP A 86 -3.44 -31.74 0.58
C TRP A 86 -2.32 -32.58 -0.03
N SER A 87 -1.61 -33.39 0.79
CA SER A 87 -0.54 -34.28 0.34
C SER A 87 0.49 -33.57 -0.55
N LEU A 88 0.97 -32.40 -0.10
CA LEU A 88 1.90 -31.55 -0.84
C LEU A 88 3.38 -31.91 -0.62
N MET A 89 3.69 -32.98 0.11
CA MET A 89 5.07 -33.43 0.29
C MET A 89 5.60 -34.04 -1.02
N THR A 90 6.77 -33.60 -1.46
CA THR A 90 7.48 -34.09 -2.64
C THR A 90 8.95 -34.32 -2.30
N THR A 91 9.63 -35.12 -3.13
CA THR A 91 11.09 -35.25 -3.08
C THR A 91 11.71 -34.27 -4.07
N ASP A 92 12.73 -33.54 -3.63
CA ASP A 92 13.55 -32.70 -4.49
C ASP A 92 14.48 -33.52 -5.39
N ALA A 93 15.12 -32.85 -6.36
CA ALA A 93 16.10 -33.47 -7.25
C ALA A 93 17.28 -34.13 -6.51
N GLU A 94 17.55 -33.68 -5.28
CA GLU A 94 18.59 -34.17 -4.37
C GLU A 94 18.08 -35.29 -3.44
N GLY A 95 16.81 -35.66 -3.52
CA GLY A 95 16.18 -36.69 -2.69
C GLY A 95 15.69 -36.22 -1.32
N ASN A 96 15.79 -34.92 -1.01
CA ASN A 96 15.30 -34.34 0.24
C ASN A 96 13.78 -34.15 0.22
N GLU A 97 13.12 -34.30 1.37
CA GLU A 97 11.69 -33.99 1.50
C GLU A 97 11.46 -32.46 1.46
N ARG A 98 10.56 -32.04 0.58
CA ARG A 98 10.16 -30.65 0.37
C ARG A 98 8.64 -30.54 0.34
N LEU A 99 8.13 -29.43 0.87
CA LEU A 99 6.74 -29.04 0.67
C LEU A 99 6.56 -28.32 -0.69
N ALA A 100 5.73 -28.88 -1.56
CA ALA A 100 5.38 -28.35 -2.89
C ALA A 100 4.46 -27.11 -2.80
N LYS A 101 4.93 -26.04 -2.13
CA LYS A 101 4.16 -24.82 -1.87
C LYS A 101 3.73 -24.13 -3.17
N GLU A 102 4.47 -24.31 -4.26
CA GLU A 102 4.19 -23.73 -5.56
C GLU A 102 2.84 -24.14 -6.17
N ARG A 103 2.24 -25.23 -5.67
CA ARG A 103 0.90 -25.70 -6.07
C ARG A 103 -0.25 -24.93 -5.40
N LEU A 104 0.04 -24.15 -4.36
CA LEU A 104 -0.98 -23.37 -3.67
C LEU A 104 -1.42 -22.17 -4.51
N PRO A 105 -2.69 -21.72 -4.37
CA PRO A 105 -3.14 -20.47 -4.96
C PRO A 105 -2.24 -19.31 -4.55
N LYS A 106 -1.83 -18.49 -5.53
CA LYS A 106 -0.85 -17.41 -5.30
C LYS A 106 -1.52 -16.14 -4.80
N ILE A 107 -0.84 -15.39 -3.95
CA ILE A 107 -1.17 -14.01 -3.55
C ILE A 107 0.06 -13.14 -3.75
N LEU A 108 -0.11 -11.94 -4.29
CA LEU A 108 1.02 -11.04 -4.54
C LEU A 108 1.51 -10.44 -3.22
N ILE A 109 2.81 -10.24 -3.12
CA ILE A 109 3.41 -9.52 -1.98
C ILE A 109 2.84 -8.10 -1.84
N ASN A 110 2.46 -7.46 -2.95
CA ASN A 110 1.88 -6.12 -3.00
C ASN A 110 0.38 -6.08 -2.66
N ASP A 111 -0.22 -7.19 -2.23
CA ASP A 111 -1.60 -7.20 -1.76
C ASP A 111 -1.74 -6.38 -0.45
N PRO A 112 -2.75 -5.50 -0.32
CA PRO A 112 -2.90 -4.68 0.88
C PRO A 112 -2.98 -5.46 2.20
N ALA A 113 -3.62 -6.64 2.19
CA ALA A 113 -3.73 -7.48 3.39
C ALA A 113 -2.35 -8.06 3.77
N VAL A 114 -1.57 -8.47 2.77
CA VAL A 114 -0.21 -8.99 2.97
C VAL A 114 0.74 -7.90 3.45
N GLN A 115 0.63 -6.69 2.91
CA GLN A 115 1.43 -5.55 3.36
C GLN A 115 1.14 -5.19 4.82
N ILE A 116 -0.11 -5.22 5.25
CA ILE A 116 -0.45 -4.98 6.66
C ILE A 116 0.13 -6.08 7.56
N LEU A 117 0.05 -7.35 7.16
CA LEU A 117 0.67 -8.45 7.91
C LEU A 117 2.19 -8.27 8.02
N LYS A 118 2.84 -7.85 6.93
CA LYS A 118 4.27 -7.53 6.92
C LYS A 118 4.59 -6.43 7.94
N GLU A 119 3.87 -5.32 7.88
CA GLU A 119 4.06 -4.17 8.77
C GLU A 119 3.81 -4.54 10.24
N MET A 120 2.79 -5.35 10.52
CA MET A 120 2.50 -5.84 11.87
C MET A 120 3.63 -6.71 12.43
N GLU A 121 4.19 -7.60 11.61
CA GLU A 121 5.31 -8.46 12.03
C GLU A 121 6.60 -7.66 12.22
N GLU A 122 6.91 -6.74 11.30
CA GLU A 122 8.10 -5.87 11.36
C GLU A 122 8.03 -4.88 12.54
N ALA A 123 6.83 -4.52 13.00
CA ALA A 123 6.65 -3.73 14.22
C ALA A 123 6.89 -4.53 15.51
N MET A 124 6.76 -5.86 15.48
CA MET A 124 6.99 -6.74 16.63
C MET A 124 8.42 -7.29 16.68
N ILE A 125 9.00 -7.61 15.52
CA ILE A 125 10.29 -8.28 15.39
C ILE A 125 11.25 -7.39 14.60
N GLU A 126 12.24 -6.84 15.30
CA GLU A 126 13.32 -6.09 14.66
C GLU A 126 14.32 -7.04 13.96
N GLY A 127 14.87 -6.60 12.83
CA GLY A 127 15.98 -7.29 12.17
C GLY A 127 15.60 -8.49 11.28
N LEU A 128 14.35 -8.55 10.80
CA LEU A 128 13.95 -9.55 9.81
C LEU A 128 14.79 -9.43 8.51
N PRO A 129 15.22 -10.55 7.92
CA PRO A 129 16.03 -10.52 6.70
C PRO A 129 15.25 -9.96 5.51
N ALA A 130 15.96 -9.38 4.55
CA ALA A 130 15.35 -8.90 3.31
C ALA A 130 14.64 -10.06 2.58
N GLY A 131 13.39 -9.86 2.17
CA GLY A 131 12.61 -10.87 1.45
C GLY A 131 12.06 -12.02 2.33
N TRP A 132 12.07 -11.89 3.66
CA TRP A 132 11.59 -12.93 4.60
C TRP A 132 10.15 -13.42 4.35
N LEU A 133 9.33 -12.56 3.75
CA LEU A 133 7.91 -12.83 3.47
C LEU A 133 7.71 -13.68 2.20
N THR A 134 8.72 -13.77 1.34
CA THR A 134 8.65 -14.58 0.13
C THR A 134 8.53 -16.07 0.47
N ASN A 135 7.77 -16.82 -0.32
CA ASN A 135 7.54 -18.26 -0.11
C ASN A 135 6.89 -18.66 1.24
N ARG A 136 6.32 -17.69 1.96
CA ARG A 136 5.50 -17.92 3.16
C ARG A 136 4.06 -18.24 2.78
N VAL A 137 3.37 -18.97 3.65
CA VAL A 137 1.97 -19.34 3.48
C VAL A 137 1.07 -18.44 4.33
N VAL A 138 0.03 -17.89 3.70
CA VAL A 138 -1.04 -17.15 4.37
C VAL A 138 -2.26 -18.04 4.49
N LYS A 139 -2.80 -18.11 5.70
CA LYS A 139 -4.09 -18.71 6.01
C LYS A 139 -5.18 -17.65 5.91
N VAL A 140 -6.21 -17.94 5.12
CA VAL A 140 -7.36 -17.07 4.88
C VAL A 140 -8.59 -17.73 5.47
N VAL A 141 -9.21 -17.09 6.46
CA VAL A 141 -10.44 -17.57 7.10
C VAL A 141 -11.59 -16.67 6.67
N ARG A 142 -12.50 -17.23 5.86
CA ARG A 142 -13.72 -16.55 5.41
C ARG A 142 -14.93 -17.06 6.17
N TYR A 143 -15.76 -16.16 6.67
CA TYR A 143 -17.06 -16.51 7.21
C TYR A 143 -18.02 -16.84 6.06
N SER A 144 -18.75 -17.95 6.17
CA SER A 144 -19.74 -18.38 5.20
C SER A 144 -21.04 -18.70 5.91
N ARG A 145 -22.15 -18.14 5.40
CA ARG A 145 -23.48 -18.40 5.98
C ARG A 145 -23.88 -19.88 5.92
N SER A 146 -23.39 -20.64 4.94
CA SER A 146 -23.75 -22.05 4.76
C SER A 146 -22.80 -23.03 5.47
N ALA A 147 -21.51 -22.69 5.53
CA ALA A 147 -20.46 -23.58 6.05
C ALA A 147 -19.93 -23.14 7.43
N GLY A 148 -20.42 -22.03 7.99
CA GLY A 148 -19.86 -21.39 9.18
C GLY A 148 -18.57 -20.64 8.84
N ALA A 149 -17.48 -21.37 8.64
CA ALA A 149 -16.20 -20.81 8.24
C ALA A 149 -15.51 -21.71 7.21
N SER A 150 -14.78 -21.10 6.29
CA SER A 150 -13.97 -21.82 5.31
C SER A 150 -12.54 -21.29 5.40
N THR A 151 -11.60 -22.21 5.50
CA THR A 151 -10.17 -21.90 5.57
C THR A 151 -9.52 -22.24 4.24
N ALA A 152 -8.71 -21.33 3.71
CA ALA A 152 -7.91 -21.53 2.51
C ALA A 152 -6.46 -21.13 2.79
N TYR A 153 -5.53 -21.71 2.04
CA TYR A 153 -4.09 -21.41 2.14
C TYR A 153 -3.59 -20.86 0.82
N ARG A 154 -2.77 -19.81 0.88
CA ARG A 154 -2.22 -19.13 -0.30
C ARG A 154 -0.71 -18.92 -0.15
N LEU A 155 0.02 -19.04 -1.25
CA LEU A 155 1.46 -18.79 -1.30
C LEU A 155 1.73 -17.33 -1.66
N ILE A 156 2.55 -16.64 -0.86
CA ILE A 156 3.02 -15.29 -1.19
C ILE A 156 4.07 -15.37 -2.29
N VAL A 157 3.85 -14.61 -3.37
CA VAL A 157 4.78 -14.49 -4.50
C VAL A 157 5.09 -13.03 -4.80
N GLU A 158 6.31 -12.76 -5.26
CA GLU A 158 6.67 -11.43 -5.77
C GLU A 158 6.08 -11.22 -7.18
N ALA A 159 5.78 -9.98 -7.52
CA ALA A 159 5.38 -9.65 -8.88
C ALA A 159 6.61 -9.77 -9.79
N HIS A 160 6.51 -10.62 -10.82
CA HIS A 160 7.49 -10.69 -11.90
C HIS A 160 7.33 -9.52 -12.87
#